data_AF-A0A0R3WRX4-F1
#
_entry.id   AF-A0A0R3WRX4-F1
#
_cell.length_a   1.000
_cell.length_b   1.000
_cell.length_c   1.000
_cell.angle_alpha   90.00
_cell.angle_beta   90.00
_cell.angle_gamma   90.00
#
_symmetry.space_group_name_H-M   'P 1'
#
loop_
_entity.id
_entity.type
_entity.pdbx_description
1 polymer ?
#
loop_
_entity_poly.entity_id
_entity_poly.type
_entity_poly.pdbx_seq_one_letter_code
_entity_poly.pdbx_strand_id
1 'polypeptide(L)'
;MSRLTVDKIHVKNLRAYYDDNTGTEVEETDAMLYYKTQTFYCKITIELPTCTADKDWSIGLVQACDFMYLANDYGGLGNSLWEFHPLKSGLRKVINDSDGRQYPFYSVNQSLYNIKKGIVRRTTVNLQIKDYFHPSVVWELPYSKGVHLSEINRKQKFFIWLVAIKYGKKTYGKDEIHILKKIRWEYNLHMEVDPHMPLGQKVRKIYDVQDGSIMMCDSSRSQKLPAAATYAPHCNAAQSLIWYPRDPLRHSRILVPPKQIIVPWETWVYDMLGSTARIRRPIDVTEISESVVCA
;
A
#
# COMPACT_ATOMS: atom_id res chain seq x y z
N MET A 1 -7.66 -36.68 20.04
CA MET A 1 -6.82 -35.63 19.43
C MET A 1 -7.55 -34.30 19.58
N SER A 2 -6.86 -33.21 19.95
CA SER A 2 -7.54 -31.96 20.29
C SER A 2 -7.90 -31.15 19.03
N ARG A 3 -9.01 -30.39 19.05
CA ARG A 3 -9.50 -29.61 17.89
C ARG A 3 -8.64 -28.36 17.65
N LEU A 4 -8.42 -27.95 16.41
CA LEU A 4 -7.77 -26.67 16.10
C LEU A 4 -8.66 -25.51 16.53
N THR A 5 -8.10 -24.65 17.37
CA THR A 5 -8.71 -23.44 17.92
C THR A 5 -7.66 -22.33 17.90
N VAL A 6 -8.10 -21.07 18.00
CA VAL A 6 -7.23 -19.90 17.86
C VAL A 6 -6.09 -19.89 18.89
N ASP A 7 -6.37 -20.33 20.12
CA ASP A 7 -5.40 -20.47 21.22
C ASP A 7 -4.24 -21.42 20.91
N LYS A 8 -4.40 -22.32 19.93
CA LYS A 8 -3.33 -23.24 19.50
C LYS A 8 -2.43 -22.68 18.42
N ILE A 9 -2.71 -21.49 17.93
CA ILE A 9 -1.86 -20.79 16.96
C ILE A 9 -0.86 -19.97 17.77
N HIS A 10 0.31 -20.56 18.05
CA HIS A 10 1.31 -19.91 18.88
C HIS A 10 2.23 -19.03 18.04
N VAL A 11 2.26 -17.73 18.30
CA VAL A 11 3.25 -16.83 17.72
C VAL A 11 4.57 -16.99 18.48
N LYS A 12 5.58 -17.61 17.85
CA LYS A 12 6.89 -17.88 18.46
C LYS A 12 7.84 -16.70 18.34
N ASN A 13 7.82 -16.05 17.19
CA ASN A 13 8.68 -14.91 16.89
C ASN A 13 7.92 -13.91 16.04
N LEU A 14 8.16 -12.63 16.29
CA LEU A 14 7.64 -11.53 15.52
C LEU A 14 8.72 -10.45 15.49
N ARG A 15 9.18 -10.11 14.29
CA ARG A 15 10.14 -9.04 14.05
C ARG A 15 9.64 -8.15 12.92
N ALA A 16 9.56 -6.85 13.17
CA ALA A 16 9.37 -5.85 12.13
C ALA A 16 10.52 -4.85 12.19
N TYR A 17 11.14 -4.55 11.06
CA TYR A 17 12.34 -3.72 10.98
C TYR A 17 12.54 -3.17 9.56
N TYR A 18 13.23 -2.04 9.44
CA TYR A 18 13.81 -1.59 8.19
C TYR A 18 15.19 -2.25 8.01
N ASP A 19 15.50 -2.69 6.80
CA ASP A 19 16.77 -3.35 6.51
C ASP A 19 17.89 -2.31 6.42
N ASP A 20 18.76 -2.31 7.44
CA ASP A 20 19.92 -1.41 7.54
C ASP A 20 20.96 -1.61 6.43
N ASN A 21 20.88 -2.73 5.68
CA ASN A 21 21.74 -2.96 4.51
C ASN A 21 21.17 -2.38 3.22
N THR A 22 19.97 -1.79 3.27
CA THR A 22 19.33 -1.12 2.14
C THR A 22 19.14 0.36 2.44
N GLY A 23 19.20 1.18 1.40
CA GLY A 23 18.84 2.59 1.45
C GLY A 23 18.03 2.96 0.21
N THR A 24 17.62 4.22 0.11
CA THR A 24 17.01 4.70 -1.13
C THR A 24 18.05 4.77 -2.25
N GLU A 25 17.83 3.99 -3.30
CA GLU A 25 18.62 3.97 -4.53
C GLU A 25 17.89 4.79 -5.60
N VAL A 26 18.62 5.56 -6.40
CA VAL A 26 18.06 6.37 -7.49
C VAL A 26 18.73 6.04 -8.82
N GLU A 27 17.95 6.05 -9.89
CA GLU A 27 18.41 5.93 -11.27
C GLU A 27 17.79 7.06 -12.11
N GLU A 28 18.64 7.88 -12.71
CA GLU A 28 18.24 9.00 -13.54
C GLU A 28 18.34 8.61 -15.03
N THR A 29 17.24 8.77 -15.76
CA THR A 29 17.17 8.65 -17.23
C THR A 29 16.81 9.99 -17.87
N ASP A 30 16.93 10.14 -19.19
CA ASP A 30 16.58 11.43 -19.83
C ASP A 30 15.14 11.88 -19.58
N ALA A 31 14.22 10.95 -19.36
CA ALA A 31 12.80 11.24 -19.16
C ALA A 31 12.38 11.25 -17.68
N MET A 32 12.99 10.42 -16.84
CA MET A 32 12.46 10.08 -15.51
C MET A 32 13.53 9.79 -14.46
N LEU A 33 13.12 9.98 -13.21
CA LEU A 33 13.74 9.45 -12.02
C LEU A 33 13.06 8.15 -11.61
N TYR A 34 13.82 7.08 -11.51
CA TYR A 34 13.42 5.87 -10.81
C TYR A 34 14.05 5.90 -9.42
N TYR A 35 13.32 5.46 -8.41
CA TYR A 35 13.92 5.24 -7.12
C TYR A 35 13.34 4.03 -6.44
N LYS A 36 14.18 3.34 -5.66
CA LYS A 36 13.80 2.20 -4.84
C LYS A 36 14.08 2.53 -3.40
N THR A 37 13.07 2.45 -2.54
CA THR A 37 13.21 2.83 -1.14
C THR A 37 13.92 1.79 -0.29
N GLN A 38 14.36 2.20 0.90
CA GLN A 38 14.74 1.26 1.96
C GLN A 38 13.66 0.18 2.14
N THR A 39 14.08 -1.07 2.33
CA THR A 39 13.16 -2.19 2.46
C THR A 39 12.67 -2.34 3.90
N PHE A 40 11.35 -2.45 4.07
CA PHE A 40 10.71 -2.87 5.30
C PHE A 40 10.46 -4.39 5.31
N TYR A 41 10.69 -5.02 6.44
CA TYR A 41 10.35 -6.41 6.69
C TYR A 41 9.44 -6.55 7.90
N CYS A 42 8.43 -7.41 7.79
CA CYS A 42 7.71 -7.99 8.91
C CYS A 42 7.77 -9.52 8.79
N LYS A 43 8.47 -10.19 9.71
CA LYS A 43 8.65 -11.65 9.75
C LYS A 43 7.99 -12.21 11.00
N ILE A 44 7.14 -13.22 10.81
CA ILE A 44 6.42 -13.89 11.88
C ILE A 44 6.61 -15.40 11.76
N THR A 45 7.01 -16.03 12.87
CA THR A 45 7.03 -17.48 13.00
C THR A 45 5.88 -17.93 13.88
N ILE A 46 5.01 -18.79 13.36
CA ILE A 46 3.94 -19.44 14.12
C ILE A 46 4.23 -20.93 14.27
N GLU A 47 3.78 -21.51 15.37
CA GLU A 47 3.78 -22.94 15.62
C GLU A 47 2.34 -23.43 15.77
N LEU A 48 2.02 -24.53 15.08
CA LEU A 48 0.79 -25.27 15.23
C LEU A 48 1.11 -26.62 15.87
N PRO A 49 0.39 -27.07 16.91
CA PRO A 49 0.54 -28.41 17.46
C PRO A 49 -0.17 -29.45 16.58
N THR A 50 0.11 -30.73 16.82
CA THR A 50 -0.70 -31.81 16.23
C THR A 50 -2.14 -31.72 16.73
N CYS A 51 -3.10 -31.51 15.83
CA CYS A 51 -4.51 -31.30 16.16
C CYS A 51 -5.42 -31.68 14.99
N THR A 52 -6.74 -31.49 15.14
CA THR A 52 -7.72 -31.74 14.08
C THR A 52 -8.47 -30.47 13.72
N ALA A 53 -8.36 -30.01 12.49
CA ALA A 53 -9.12 -28.89 11.96
C ALA A 53 -10.50 -29.35 11.47
N ASP A 54 -11.57 -28.79 12.04
CA ASP A 54 -12.95 -29.13 11.68
C ASP A 54 -13.46 -28.44 10.41
N LYS A 55 -12.79 -27.37 10.00
CA LYS A 55 -13.02 -26.57 8.80
C LYS A 55 -11.68 -26.26 8.14
N ASP A 56 -11.72 -25.70 6.94
CA ASP A 56 -10.54 -25.08 6.33
C ASP A 56 -10.19 -23.79 7.09
N TRP A 57 -8.89 -23.49 7.19
CA TRP A 57 -8.38 -22.25 7.75
C TRP A 57 -7.33 -21.63 6.85
N SER A 58 -7.17 -20.32 6.98
CA SER A 58 -6.00 -19.59 6.50
C SER A 58 -5.40 -18.79 7.64
N ILE A 59 -4.08 -18.79 7.75
CA ILE A 59 -3.34 -17.95 8.68
C ILE A 59 -2.37 -17.11 7.86
N GLY A 60 -2.43 -15.80 7.99
CA GLY A 60 -1.61 -14.93 7.15
C GLY A 60 -1.55 -13.48 7.58
N LEU A 61 -0.74 -12.71 6.87
CA LEU A 61 -0.53 -11.28 7.09
C LEU A 61 -1.42 -10.47 6.14
N VAL A 62 -2.17 -9.54 6.72
CA VAL A 62 -2.98 -8.55 6.01
C VAL A 62 -2.33 -7.20 6.21
N GLN A 63 -2.00 -6.50 5.13
CA GLN A 63 -1.56 -5.10 5.19
C GLN A 63 -2.66 -4.18 4.68
N ALA A 64 -2.79 -3.00 5.28
CA ALA A 64 -3.61 -1.94 4.74
C ALA A 64 -2.97 -0.57 5.00
N CYS A 65 -3.08 0.32 4.01
CA CYS A 65 -2.67 1.71 4.12
C CYS A 65 -3.80 2.53 4.76
N ASP A 66 -3.50 3.32 5.79
CA ASP A 66 -4.46 4.24 6.44
C ASP A 66 -4.15 5.72 6.20
N PHE A 67 -2.96 6.02 5.69
CA PHE A 67 -2.55 7.37 5.33
C PHE A 67 -1.54 7.33 4.19
N MET A 68 -1.73 8.23 3.22
CA MET A 68 -0.78 8.46 2.14
C MET A 68 -0.70 9.95 1.82
N TYR A 69 0.54 10.43 1.70
CA TYR A 69 0.91 11.68 1.06
C TYR A 69 2.11 11.39 0.18
N LEU A 70 1.90 11.37 -1.14
CA LEU A 70 2.96 11.13 -2.12
C LEU A 70 2.86 12.24 -3.17
N ALA A 71 3.73 13.24 -3.04
CA ALA A 71 3.71 14.47 -3.81
C ALA A 71 5.05 14.69 -4.51
N ASN A 72 4.98 15.11 -5.77
CA ASN A 72 6.10 15.59 -6.55
C ASN A 72 5.88 17.09 -6.82
N ASP A 73 6.76 17.95 -6.29
CA ASP A 73 6.71 19.40 -6.54
C ASP A 73 7.51 19.74 -7.79
N TYR A 74 6.98 20.66 -8.59
CA TYR A 74 7.61 21.11 -9.82
C TYR A 74 7.93 22.62 -9.78
N GLY A 75 8.88 23.01 -8.93
CA GLY A 75 9.43 24.35 -8.88
C GLY A 75 8.41 25.42 -8.48
N GLY A 76 7.42 25.03 -7.68
CA GLY A 76 6.35 25.92 -7.24
C GLY A 76 5.31 26.30 -8.30
N LEU A 77 5.28 25.61 -9.44
CA LEU A 77 4.20 25.75 -10.43
C LEU A 77 2.98 24.90 -10.09
N GLY A 78 3.16 23.91 -9.21
CA GLY A 78 2.14 22.99 -8.73
C GLY A 78 2.75 21.68 -8.28
N ASN A 79 1.88 20.73 -7.93
CA ASN A 79 2.27 19.41 -7.46
C ASN A 79 1.52 18.30 -8.21
N SER A 80 2.19 17.20 -8.53
CA SER A 80 1.49 15.95 -8.84
C SER A 80 1.39 15.09 -7.58
N LEU A 81 0.19 14.59 -7.27
CA LEU A 81 -0.06 13.76 -6.10
C LEU A 81 -0.62 12.41 -6.52
N TRP A 82 -0.01 11.35 -6.00
CA TRP A 82 -0.66 10.05 -5.94
C TRP A 82 -1.67 10.07 -4.80
N GLU A 83 -2.91 9.69 -5.10
CA GLU A 83 -4.01 9.73 -4.14
C GLU A 83 -4.88 8.48 -4.26
N PHE A 84 -5.42 8.02 -3.13
CA PHE A 84 -6.44 6.98 -3.12
C PHE A 84 -7.81 7.62 -2.88
N HIS A 85 -8.72 7.51 -3.86
CA HIS A 85 -10.08 8.04 -3.71
C HIS A 85 -10.79 7.55 -2.44
N PRO A 86 -10.74 6.27 -2.05
CA PRO A 86 -11.45 5.83 -0.84
C PRO A 86 -10.95 6.48 0.45
N LEU A 87 -9.66 6.84 0.55
CA LEU A 87 -9.14 7.57 1.72
C LEU A 87 -9.48 9.06 1.63
N LYS A 88 -9.26 9.68 0.45
CA LYS A 88 -9.49 11.12 0.26
C LYS A 88 -10.95 11.54 0.47
N SER A 89 -11.88 10.74 -0.06
CA SER A 89 -13.34 10.95 0.10
C SER A 89 -13.86 10.62 1.51
N GLY A 90 -13.05 9.97 2.36
CA GLY A 90 -13.47 9.48 3.67
C GLY A 90 -14.39 8.23 3.64
N LEU A 91 -14.65 7.66 2.46
CA LEU A 91 -15.48 6.45 2.30
C LEU A 91 -14.86 5.22 3.00
N ARG A 92 -13.54 5.17 3.08
CA ARG A 92 -12.79 4.13 3.81
C ARG A 92 -11.71 4.79 4.67
N LYS A 93 -11.48 4.21 5.84
CA LYS A 93 -10.38 4.62 6.73
C LYS A 93 -9.06 3.91 6.43
N VAL A 94 -9.13 2.79 5.69
CA VAL A 94 -7.98 1.99 5.27
C VAL A 94 -8.26 1.41 3.89
N ILE A 95 -7.20 1.06 3.15
CA ILE A 95 -7.28 0.33 1.88
C ILE A 95 -6.36 -0.87 1.96
N ASN A 96 -6.83 -2.05 1.58
CA ASN A 96 -6.02 -3.27 1.55
C ASN A 96 -4.80 -3.08 0.64
N ASP A 97 -3.67 -3.63 1.04
CA ASP A 97 -2.41 -3.50 0.30
C ASP A 97 -1.90 -4.87 -0.17
N SER A 98 -2.76 -5.65 -0.82
CA SER A 98 -2.39 -6.96 -1.38
C SER A 98 -1.87 -6.88 -2.81
N ASP A 99 -1.29 -7.98 -3.25
CA ASP A 99 -1.00 -8.27 -4.66
C ASP A 99 -2.26 -8.45 -5.55
N GLY A 100 -3.46 -8.31 -4.98
CA GLY A 100 -4.74 -8.45 -5.68
C GLY A 100 -5.15 -9.88 -6.04
N ARG A 101 -4.35 -10.90 -5.70
CA ARG A 101 -4.61 -12.31 -6.05
C ARG A 101 -5.49 -13.03 -5.06
N GLN A 102 -5.30 -12.77 -3.75
CA GLN A 102 -6.09 -13.42 -2.70
C GLN A 102 -6.28 -12.50 -1.49
N TYR A 103 -7.38 -11.76 -1.47
CA TYR A 103 -7.78 -10.99 -0.30
C TYR A 103 -8.08 -11.90 0.91
N PRO A 104 -7.78 -11.47 2.14
CA PRO A 104 -7.19 -10.17 2.52
C PRO A 104 -5.65 -10.14 2.50
N PHE A 105 -4.99 -11.25 2.15
CA PHE A 105 -3.58 -11.46 2.45
C PHE A 105 -2.66 -10.65 1.54
N TYR A 106 -1.56 -10.14 2.09
CA TYR A 106 -0.60 -9.29 1.37
C TYR A 106 -0.05 -9.97 0.10
N SER A 107 0.38 -11.22 0.23
CA SER A 107 0.89 -12.06 -0.86
C SER A 107 0.62 -13.54 -0.61
N VAL A 108 0.19 -14.24 -1.67
CA VAL A 108 -0.06 -15.69 -1.65
C VAL A 108 1.18 -16.54 -1.39
N ASN A 109 2.38 -16.02 -1.70
CA ASN A 109 3.61 -16.83 -1.69
C ASN A 109 4.34 -16.80 -0.35
N GLN A 110 4.24 -15.69 0.39
CA GLN A 110 5.08 -15.44 1.55
C GLN A 110 4.31 -15.06 2.81
N SER A 111 3.06 -14.64 2.66
CA SER A 111 2.28 -14.08 3.77
C SER A 111 1.09 -14.95 4.18
N LEU A 112 0.92 -16.14 3.58
CA LEU A 112 -0.25 -16.99 3.75
C LEU A 112 0.11 -18.45 3.97
N TYR A 113 -0.55 -19.10 4.92
CA TYR A 113 -0.55 -20.53 5.13
C TYR A 113 -1.97 -21.08 5.21
N ASN A 114 -2.26 -22.11 4.42
CA ASN A 114 -3.58 -22.71 4.32
C ASN A 114 -3.60 -24.07 5.05
N ILE A 115 -4.63 -24.29 5.84
CA ILE A 115 -4.88 -25.55 6.56
C ILE A 115 -6.17 -26.15 6.01
N LYS A 116 -6.08 -27.39 5.54
CA LYS A 116 -7.27 -28.15 5.14
C LYS A 116 -7.92 -28.82 6.34
N LYS A 117 -9.24 -28.93 6.29
CA LYS A 117 -10.02 -29.75 7.23
C LYS A 117 -9.39 -31.15 7.34
N GLY A 118 -9.16 -31.62 8.57
CA GLY A 118 -8.55 -32.92 8.84
C GLY A 118 -7.44 -32.85 9.88
N ILE A 119 -6.52 -33.83 9.83
CA ILE A 119 -5.37 -33.90 10.76
C ILE A 119 -4.35 -32.85 10.36
N VAL A 120 -3.98 -32.00 11.32
CA VAL A 120 -2.88 -31.05 11.23
C VAL A 120 -1.72 -31.63 12.01
N ARG A 121 -0.58 -31.86 11.36
CA ARG A 121 0.66 -32.27 12.04
C ARG A 121 1.31 -31.06 12.69
N ARG A 122 2.07 -31.27 13.76
CA ARG A 122 2.91 -30.21 14.34
C ARG A 122 3.78 -29.61 13.25
N THR A 123 3.73 -28.29 13.11
CA THR A 123 4.48 -27.56 12.09
C THR A 123 4.86 -26.18 12.58
N THR A 124 5.97 -25.68 12.05
CA THR A 124 6.41 -24.29 12.22
C THR A 124 6.33 -23.60 10.86
N VAL A 125 5.67 -22.45 10.82
CA VAL A 125 5.41 -21.71 9.59
C VAL A 125 6.02 -20.33 9.73
N ASN A 126 6.77 -19.92 8.70
CA ASN A 126 7.31 -18.57 8.58
C ASN A 126 6.47 -17.79 7.58
N LEU A 127 5.91 -16.68 8.04
CA LEU A 127 5.15 -15.72 7.24
C LEU A 127 5.95 -14.43 7.18
N GLN A 128 5.95 -13.76 6.04
CA GLN A 128 6.59 -12.46 5.91
C GLN A 128 5.87 -11.50 4.98
N ILE A 129 6.05 -10.22 5.28
CA ILE A 129 5.90 -9.10 4.37
C ILE A 129 7.31 -8.57 4.11
N LYS A 130 7.62 -8.39 2.83
CA LYS A 130 8.76 -7.61 2.34
C LYS A 130 8.15 -6.50 1.51
N ASP A 131 8.39 -5.27 1.91
CA ASP A 131 7.80 -4.11 1.26
C ASP A 131 8.86 -3.05 0.99
N TYR A 132 8.79 -2.46 -0.19
CA TYR A 132 9.59 -1.35 -0.65
C TYR A 132 8.87 -0.73 -1.84
N PHE A 133 9.05 0.56 -2.02
CA PHE A 133 8.44 1.31 -3.09
C PHE A 133 9.43 1.46 -4.23
N HIS A 134 8.94 1.29 -5.45
CA HIS A 134 9.76 1.39 -6.65
C HIS A 134 9.06 2.20 -7.75
N PRO A 135 8.78 3.49 -7.48
CA PRO A 135 8.10 4.34 -8.43
C PRO A 135 9.01 4.90 -9.52
N SER A 136 8.36 5.44 -10.55
CA SER A 136 8.97 6.31 -11.56
C SER A 136 8.31 7.68 -11.56
N VAL A 137 9.12 8.73 -11.65
CA VAL A 137 8.69 10.14 -11.59
C VAL A 137 9.24 10.87 -12.80
N VAL A 138 8.37 11.55 -13.53
CA VAL A 138 8.77 12.33 -14.72
C VAL A 138 9.51 13.60 -14.31
N TRP A 139 10.59 13.93 -15.01
CA TRP A 139 11.29 15.21 -14.78
C TRP A 139 10.42 16.40 -15.17
N GLU A 140 9.63 16.25 -16.23
CA GLU A 140 8.76 17.29 -16.78
C GLU A 140 7.39 16.69 -17.11
N LEU A 141 6.33 17.43 -16.80
CA LEU A 141 4.97 17.02 -17.13
C LEU A 141 4.70 17.24 -18.63
N PRO A 142 4.02 16.30 -19.32
CA PRO A 142 3.95 16.24 -20.77
C PRO A 142 3.30 17.46 -21.47
N TYR A 143 2.50 18.25 -20.76
CA TYR A 143 1.76 19.40 -21.30
C TYR A 143 2.27 20.75 -20.83
N SER A 144 3.32 20.78 -20.02
CA SER A 144 3.79 22.02 -19.41
C SER A 144 5.28 22.18 -19.62
N LYS A 145 5.62 22.88 -20.71
CA LYS A 145 6.99 23.25 -21.05
C LYS A 145 7.64 23.99 -19.88
N GLY A 146 8.75 23.50 -19.38
CA GLY A 146 9.56 24.14 -18.35
C GLY A 146 9.10 23.88 -16.90
N VAL A 147 8.20 22.93 -16.68
CA VAL A 147 7.76 22.54 -15.33
C VAL A 147 8.59 21.36 -14.88
N HIS A 148 9.62 21.62 -14.09
CA HIS A 148 10.60 20.61 -13.73
C HIS A 148 10.49 20.18 -12.27
N LEU A 149 10.64 18.87 -12.05
CA LEU A 149 10.66 18.27 -10.73
C LEU A 149 11.73 18.94 -9.87
N SER A 150 11.33 19.38 -8.67
CA SER A 150 12.22 19.99 -7.69
C SER A 150 12.21 19.26 -6.35
N GLU A 151 11.12 18.57 -5.99
CA GLU A 151 11.04 17.81 -4.74
C GLU A 151 10.16 16.57 -4.88
N ILE A 152 10.50 15.54 -4.11
CA ILE A 152 9.63 14.37 -3.88
C ILE A 152 9.41 14.24 -2.39
N ASN A 153 8.15 14.15 -1.99
CA ASN A 153 7.72 13.96 -0.61
C ASN A 153 6.84 12.72 -0.52
N ARG A 154 7.27 11.72 0.24
CA ARG A 154 6.50 10.50 0.52
C ARG A 154 6.34 10.32 2.02
N LYS A 155 5.09 10.19 2.45
CA LYS A 155 4.71 9.83 3.82
C LYS A 155 3.55 8.84 3.76
N GLN A 156 3.75 7.64 4.27
CA GLN A 156 2.71 6.62 4.30
C GLN A 156 2.67 5.91 5.63
N LYS A 157 1.48 5.44 6.01
CA LYS A 157 1.27 4.70 7.24
C LYS A 157 0.44 3.46 6.94
N PHE A 158 0.84 2.37 7.59
CA PHE A 158 0.27 1.06 7.34
C PHE A 158 -0.01 0.33 8.65
N PHE A 159 -1.03 -0.51 8.59
CA PHE A 159 -1.28 -1.54 9.57
C PHE A 159 -0.98 -2.90 8.96
N ILE A 160 -0.38 -3.78 9.75
CA ILE A 160 -0.25 -5.20 9.47
C ILE A 160 -0.99 -5.98 10.56
N TRP A 161 -1.83 -6.92 10.16
CA TRP A 161 -2.47 -7.87 11.06
C TRP A 161 -2.04 -9.29 10.73
N LEU A 162 -1.63 -10.04 11.75
CA LEU A 162 -1.60 -11.49 11.66
C LEU A 162 -3.02 -11.99 11.94
N VAL A 163 -3.63 -12.65 10.95
CA VAL A 163 -5.03 -13.05 10.97
C VAL A 163 -5.14 -14.56 10.80
N ALA A 164 -6.02 -15.19 11.58
CA ALA A 164 -6.51 -16.53 11.34
C ALA A 164 -7.97 -16.45 10.89
N ILE A 165 -8.26 -16.97 9.70
CA ILE A 165 -9.61 -17.05 9.13
C ILE A 165 -10.05 -18.51 9.18
N LYS A 166 -11.15 -18.78 9.87
CA LYS A 166 -11.83 -20.06 9.85
C LYS A 166 -13.00 -19.97 8.88
N TYR A 167 -12.92 -20.72 7.78
CA TYR A 167 -13.92 -20.60 6.72
C TYR A 167 -15.24 -21.23 7.10
N GLY A 168 -16.34 -20.53 6.80
CA GLY A 168 -17.70 -21.05 6.92
C GLY A 168 -17.97 -22.22 5.97
N LYS A 169 -19.09 -22.93 6.18
CA LYS A 169 -19.59 -23.86 5.15
C LYS A 169 -20.10 -23.02 3.97
N LYS A 170 -19.71 -23.40 2.75
CA LYS A 170 -20.07 -22.70 1.50
C LYS A 170 -21.56 -22.35 1.34
N THR A 171 -22.45 -23.12 1.95
CA THR A 171 -23.90 -22.93 1.82
C THR A 171 -24.54 -21.95 2.81
N TYR A 172 -24.05 -21.84 4.05
CA TYR A 172 -24.74 -21.04 5.09
C TYR A 172 -23.83 -20.46 6.20
N GLY A 173 -22.52 -20.71 6.16
CA GLY A 173 -21.59 -20.29 7.22
C GLY A 173 -20.88 -18.99 6.89
N LYS A 174 -20.83 -18.05 7.84
CA LYS A 174 -19.93 -16.89 7.77
C LYS A 174 -18.50 -17.30 8.15
N ASP A 175 -17.53 -16.64 7.53
CA ASP A 175 -16.13 -16.77 7.91
C ASP A 175 -15.88 -16.11 9.26
N GLU A 176 -15.11 -16.76 10.11
CA GLU A 176 -14.72 -16.25 11.43
C GLU A 176 -13.29 -15.72 11.32
N ILE A 177 -13.11 -14.41 11.53
CA ILE A 177 -11.82 -13.73 11.40
C ILE A 177 -11.28 -13.39 12.79
N HIS A 178 -10.08 -13.88 13.09
CA HIS A 178 -9.40 -13.66 14.37
C HIS A 178 -8.07 -12.94 14.18
N ILE A 179 -7.89 -11.81 14.87
CA ILE A 179 -6.62 -11.07 14.88
C ILE A 179 -5.73 -11.64 15.99
N LEU A 180 -4.54 -12.08 15.63
CA LEU A 180 -3.53 -12.62 16.56
C LEU A 180 -2.54 -11.55 17.00
N LYS A 181 -2.10 -10.72 16.06
CA LYS A 181 -1.15 -9.61 16.27
C LYS A 181 -1.49 -8.43 15.36
N LYS A 182 -1.12 -7.24 15.81
CA LYS A 182 -1.25 -6.00 15.05
C LYS A 182 0.05 -5.20 15.16
N ILE A 183 0.53 -4.72 14.02
CA ILE A 183 1.75 -3.93 13.88
C ILE A 183 1.36 -2.68 13.09
N ARG A 184 1.97 -1.55 13.44
CA ARG A 184 1.95 -0.33 12.65
C ARG A 184 3.37 -0.03 12.18
N TRP A 185 3.51 0.41 10.94
CA TRP A 185 4.76 0.95 10.43
C TRP A 185 4.47 2.18 9.57
N GLU A 186 5.44 3.10 9.49
CA GLU A 186 5.29 4.35 8.74
C GLU A 186 6.55 4.61 7.93
N TYR A 187 6.41 5.08 6.71
CA TYR A 187 7.53 5.36 5.82
C TYR A 187 7.56 6.85 5.46
N ASN A 188 8.72 7.48 5.67
CA ASN A 188 8.95 8.89 5.35
C ASN A 188 10.18 9.04 4.45
N LEU A 189 10.03 9.75 3.33
CA LEU A 189 11.11 10.07 2.40
C LEU A 189 10.91 11.49 1.88
N HIS A 190 11.99 12.26 1.86
CA HIS A 190 12.07 13.54 1.16
C HIS A 190 13.30 13.54 0.25
N MET A 191 13.15 14.00 -0.99
CA MET A 191 14.25 14.18 -1.92
C MET A 191 14.23 15.60 -2.50
N GLU A 192 15.40 16.24 -2.50
CA GLU A 192 15.63 17.54 -3.17
C GLU A 192 16.21 17.28 -4.56
N VAL A 193 15.63 17.88 -5.59
CA VAL A 193 16.03 17.74 -6.99
C VAL A 193 16.37 19.12 -7.56
N ASP A 194 17.52 19.22 -8.23
CA ASP A 194 17.90 20.40 -9.01
C ASP A 194 17.79 20.08 -10.51
N PRO A 195 16.81 20.66 -11.22
CA PRO A 195 16.61 20.36 -12.63
C PRO A 195 17.71 20.92 -13.53
N HIS A 196 18.52 21.87 -13.05
CA HIS A 196 19.63 22.47 -13.81
C HIS A 196 20.92 21.65 -13.76
N MET A 197 21.00 20.67 -12.86
CA MET A 197 22.14 19.77 -12.80
C MET A 197 22.12 18.75 -13.95
N PRO A 198 23.30 18.26 -14.37
CA PRO A 198 23.39 17.20 -15.37
C PRO A 198 22.75 15.90 -14.86
N LEU A 199 22.38 15.03 -15.80
CA LEU A 199 21.88 13.70 -15.50
C LEU A 199 22.88 12.92 -14.62
N GLY A 200 22.37 12.20 -13.63
CA GLY A 200 23.12 11.52 -12.58
C GLY A 200 23.48 12.41 -11.38
N GLN A 201 23.11 13.70 -11.41
CA GLN A 201 23.38 14.65 -10.33
C GLN A 201 22.19 15.56 -10.01
N LYS A 202 21.01 15.29 -10.60
CA LYS A 202 19.79 16.08 -10.34
C LYS A 202 19.29 15.86 -8.93
N VAL A 203 19.28 14.62 -8.44
CA VAL A 203 18.98 14.36 -7.03
C VAL A 203 20.14 14.88 -6.17
N ARG A 204 19.87 15.91 -5.37
CA ARG A 204 20.87 16.60 -4.55
C ARG A 204 20.98 16.02 -3.16
N LYS A 205 19.84 15.68 -2.57
CA LYS A 205 19.75 15.13 -1.21
C LYS A 205 18.59 14.16 -1.09
N ILE A 206 18.81 13.16 -0.26
CA ILE A 206 17.83 12.14 0.10
C ILE A 206 17.77 12.08 1.62
N TYR A 207 16.60 12.35 2.19
CA TYR A 207 16.32 12.22 3.61
C TYR A 207 15.39 11.01 3.78
N ASP A 208 15.99 9.87 4.09
CA ASP A 208 15.33 8.57 4.27
C ASP A 208 15.67 8.04 5.68
N VAL A 209 15.07 8.68 6.69
CA VAL A 209 15.30 8.32 8.09
C VAL A 209 13.98 7.90 8.70
N GLN A 210 13.92 6.64 9.14
CA GLN A 210 12.74 6.05 9.76
C GLN A 210 12.91 6.08 11.29
N ASP A 211 12.34 7.10 11.94
CA ASP A 211 12.48 7.40 13.37
C ASP A 211 11.49 6.58 14.23
N GLY A 212 11.78 5.29 14.42
CA GLY A 212 11.04 4.45 15.38
C GLY A 212 9.56 4.20 15.03
N SER A 213 9.20 4.38 13.76
CA SER A 213 7.83 4.32 13.23
C SER A 213 7.13 2.96 13.33
N ILE A 214 7.81 1.94 13.85
CA ILE A 214 7.26 0.60 14.03
C ILE A 214 6.70 0.44 15.44
N MET A 215 5.38 0.33 15.54
CA MET A 215 4.68 0.12 16.80
C MET A 215 3.99 -1.24 16.83
N MET A 216 4.31 -2.03 17.85
CA MET A 216 3.56 -3.24 18.18
C MET A 216 2.31 -2.83 18.95
N CYS A 217 1.13 -3.11 18.40
CA CYS A 217 -0.13 -2.79 19.06
C CYS A 217 -0.60 -3.97 19.90
N ASP A 218 -0.90 -3.72 21.18
CA ASP A 218 -1.47 -4.75 22.05
C ASP A 218 -2.83 -5.24 21.53
N SER A 219 -2.98 -6.56 21.45
CA SER A 219 -4.20 -7.26 21.05
C SER A 219 -5.29 -7.25 22.16
N SER A 220 -5.07 -6.57 23.28
CA SER A 220 -5.93 -6.60 24.48
C SER A 220 -7.31 -5.96 24.28
N ARG A 221 -7.49 -5.17 23.22
CA ARG A 221 -8.83 -4.71 22.80
C ARG A 221 -9.34 -5.63 21.71
N SER A 222 -10.57 -6.13 21.87
CA SER A 222 -11.33 -6.84 20.83
C SER A 222 -11.48 -5.93 19.60
N GLN A 223 -10.47 -5.89 18.75
CA GLN A 223 -10.47 -5.15 17.50
C GLN A 223 -10.95 -6.09 16.40
N LYS A 224 -11.97 -5.67 15.65
CA LYS A 224 -12.35 -6.35 14.41
C LYS A 224 -11.43 -5.88 13.30
N LEU A 225 -11.11 -6.78 12.38
CA LEU A 225 -10.38 -6.41 11.16
C LEU A 225 -11.28 -5.45 10.36
N PRO A 226 -10.80 -4.25 9.97
CA PRO A 226 -11.61 -3.33 9.18
C PRO A 226 -12.09 -4.03 7.90
N ALA A 227 -13.37 -3.91 7.57
CA ALA A 227 -13.94 -4.57 6.40
C ALA A 227 -13.17 -4.17 5.12
N ALA A 228 -12.84 -2.89 4.98
CA ALA A 228 -12.04 -2.36 3.86
C ALA A 228 -10.64 -2.98 3.71
N ALA A 229 -10.10 -3.63 4.75
CA ALA A 229 -8.85 -4.37 4.67
C ALA A 229 -9.03 -5.79 4.12
N THR A 230 -10.27 -6.24 3.84
CA THR A 230 -10.56 -7.62 3.43
C THR A 230 -11.10 -7.81 2.01
N TYR A 231 -11.26 -6.74 1.26
CA TYR A 231 -11.73 -6.81 -0.13
C TYR A 231 -11.21 -5.66 -0.96
N ALA A 232 -11.38 -5.79 -2.26
CA ALA A 232 -10.96 -4.83 -3.28
C ALA A 232 -11.57 -3.41 -3.07
N PRO A 233 -10.99 -2.38 -3.70
CA PRO A 233 -9.70 -2.41 -4.41
C PRO A 233 -8.53 -2.46 -3.42
N HIS A 234 -7.39 -2.93 -3.90
CA HIS A 234 -6.12 -2.76 -3.22
C HIS A 234 -5.46 -1.42 -3.60
N CYS A 235 -4.45 -0.97 -2.86
CA CYS A 235 -3.78 0.33 -3.04
C CYS A 235 -3.46 0.64 -4.52
N ASN A 236 -2.69 -0.24 -5.19
CA ASN A 236 -2.26 -0.03 -6.57
C ASN A 236 -3.41 0.02 -7.59
N ALA A 237 -4.57 -0.59 -7.29
CA ALA A 237 -5.74 -0.51 -8.15
C ALA A 237 -6.58 0.75 -7.91
N ALA A 238 -6.56 1.29 -6.68
CA ALA A 238 -7.35 2.44 -6.26
C ALA A 238 -6.67 3.80 -6.49
N GLN A 239 -5.38 3.79 -6.84
CA GLN A 239 -4.57 4.99 -6.92
C GLN A 239 -4.73 5.75 -8.23
N SER A 240 -4.66 7.07 -8.13
CA SER A 240 -4.63 7.98 -9.28
C SER A 240 -3.54 9.03 -9.08
N LEU A 241 -2.88 9.43 -10.17
CA LEU A 241 -1.93 10.54 -10.17
C LEU A 241 -2.65 11.80 -10.69
N ILE A 242 -2.70 12.86 -9.89
CA ILE A 242 -3.41 14.10 -10.23
C ILE A 242 -2.46 15.28 -10.10
N TRP A 243 -2.43 16.13 -11.13
CA TRP A 243 -1.77 17.41 -11.13
C TRP A 243 -2.65 18.50 -10.52
N TYR A 244 -2.09 19.25 -9.59
CA TYR A 244 -2.68 20.40 -8.94
C TYR A 244 -1.82 21.64 -9.25
N PRO A 245 -2.24 22.49 -10.21
CA PRO A 245 -1.52 23.73 -10.50
C PRO A 245 -1.60 24.69 -9.30
N ARG A 246 -0.55 25.47 -9.09
CA ARG A 246 -0.56 26.56 -8.09
C ARG A 246 -1.42 27.74 -8.54
N ASP A 247 -1.48 27.99 -9.84
CA ASP A 247 -2.34 29.01 -10.45
C ASP A 247 -3.82 28.64 -10.26
N PRO A 248 -4.60 29.42 -9.48
CA PRO A 248 -6.00 29.10 -9.18
C PRO A 248 -6.92 29.21 -10.40
N LEU A 249 -6.47 29.84 -11.50
CA LEU A 249 -7.22 29.90 -12.75
C LEU A 249 -7.12 28.59 -13.56
N ARG A 250 -6.19 27.70 -13.21
CA ARG A 250 -6.00 26.42 -13.88
C ARG A 250 -6.71 25.31 -13.12
N HIS A 251 -7.34 24.41 -13.85
CA HIS A 251 -7.97 23.23 -13.27
C HIS A 251 -6.95 22.10 -13.02
N SER A 252 -7.18 21.34 -11.96
CA SER A 252 -6.51 20.08 -11.73
C SER A 252 -6.72 19.10 -12.88
N ARG A 253 -5.73 18.23 -13.13
CA ARG A 253 -5.75 17.27 -14.23
C ARG A 253 -5.40 15.88 -13.74
N ILE A 254 -6.14 14.88 -14.19
CA ILE A 254 -5.80 13.49 -13.93
C ILE A 254 -4.69 13.11 -14.93
N LEU A 255 -3.56 12.64 -14.44
CA LEU A 255 -2.43 12.18 -15.25
C LEU A 255 -2.52 10.67 -15.48
N VAL A 256 -2.88 9.96 -14.41
CA VAL A 256 -3.09 8.51 -14.40
C VAL A 256 -4.42 8.24 -13.69
N PRO A 257 -5.43 7.69 -14.38
CA PRO A 257 -6.70 7.31 -13.75
C PRO A 257 -6.55 6.04 -12.89
N PRO A 258 -7.46 5.79 -11.95
CA PRO A 258 -7.45 4.55 -11.18
C PRO A 258 -7.88 3.35 -12.02
N LYS A 259 -7.29 2.18 -11.73
CA LYS A 259 -7.67 0.91 -12.39
C LYS A 259 -9.01 0.38 -11.89
N GLN A 260 -9.38 0.70 -10.65
CA GLN A 260 -10.65 0.32 -10.04
C GLN A 260 -11.24 1.50 -9.25
N ILE A 261 -12.53 1.75 -9.47
CA ILE A 261 -13.33 2.73 -8.73
C ILE A 261 -14.43 2.02 -7.94
N ILE A 262 -14.83 2.63 -6.83
CA ILE A 262 -15.87 2.08 -5.93
C ILE A 262 -17.15 2.92 -5.92
N VAL A 263 -17.19 3.95 -6.75
CA VAL A 263 -18.31 4.88 -6.94
C VAL A 263 -18.46 5.16 -8.44
N PRO A 264 -19.60 5.71 -8.89
CA PRO A 264 -19.72 6.23 -10.25
C PRO A 264 -18.61 7.22 -10.57
N TRP A 265 -18.20 7.28 -11.84
CA TRP A 265 -17.06 8.09 -12.28
C TRP A 265 -17.27 9.59 -12.02
N GLU A 266 -18.49 10.07 -12.18
CA GLU A 266 -18.85 11.46 -11.92
C GLU A 266 -18.63 11.81 -10.45
N THR A 267 -19.09 10.94 -9.54
CA THR A 267 -18.83 11.06 -8.10
C THR A 267 -17.34 11.04 -7.80
N TRP A 268 -16.60 10.13 -8.44
CA TRP A 268 -15.14 10.07 -8.29
C TRP A 268 -14.47 11.38 -8.68
N VAL A 269 -14.83 11.95 -9.84
CA VAL A 269 -14.28 13.23 -10.33
C VAL A 269 -14.60 14.36 -9.36
N TYR A 270 -15.82 14.44 -8.84
CA TYR A 270 -16.20 15.46 -7.88
C TYR A 270 -15.49 15.32 -6.54
N ASP A 271 -15.38 14.11 -6.01
CA ASP A 271 -14.68 13.84 -4.75
C ASP A 271 -13.18 14.17 -4.85
N MET A 272 -12.57 13.89 -6.00
CA MET A 272 -11.12 14.05 -6.19
C MET A 272 -10.72 15.47 -6.60
N LEU A 273 -11.51 16.10 -7.48
CA LEU A 273 -11.14 17.35 -8.16
C LEU A 273 -12.06 18.53 -7.81
N GLY A 274 -13.16 18.31 -7.09
CA GLY A 274 -14.14 19.32 -6.69
C GLY A 274 -15.28 19.52 -7.68
N SER A 275 -16.29 20.30 -7.27
CA SER A 275 -17.56 20.50 -7.99
C SER A 275 -17.44 21.20 -9.34
N THR A 276 -16.36 21.96 -9.57
CA THR A 276 -16.10 22.68 -10.82
C THR A 276 -15.30 21.85 -11.83
N ALA A 277 -14.98 20.60 -11.51
CA ALA A 277 -14.17 19.74 -12.35
C ALA A 277 -14.89 19.34 -13.65
N ARG A 278 -14.13 19.26 -14.75
CA ARG A 278 -14.66 18.77 -16.03
C ARG A 278 -14.70 17.24 -16.01
N ILE A 279 -15.88 16.68 -16.20
CA ILE A 279 -16.05 15.23 -16.32
C ILE A 279 -15.58 14.80 -17.70
N ARG A 280 -14.52 13.99 -17.75
CA ARG A 280 -14.01 13.31 -18.95
C ARG A 280 -13.90 11.82 -18.65
N ARG A 281 -14.24 10.94 -19.60
CA ARG A 281 -14.19 9.49 -19.35
C ARG A 281 -12.76 9.03 -19.08
N PRO A 282 -12.52 7.98 -18.27
CA PRO A 282 -11.17 7.53 -17.89
C PRO A 282 -10.20 7.32 -19.06
N ILE A 283 -10.65 6.68 -20.15
CA ILE A 283 -9.85 6.45 -21.37
C ILE A 283 -9.40 7.76 -22.03
N ASP A 284 -10.16 8.83 -21.86
CA ASP A 284 -9.90 10.13 -22.47
C ASP A 284 -8.98 11.01 -21.59
N VAL A 285 -8.47 10.50 -20.45
CA VAL A 285 -7.66 11.28 -19.49
C VAL A 285 -6.24 10.76 -19.28
N THR A 286 -5.84 9.65 -19.90
CA THR A 286 -4.46 9.15 -19.76
C THR A 286 -3.49 10.07 -20.52
N GLU A 287 -2.77 10.92 -19.78
CA GLU A 287 -1.78 11.85 -20.33
C GLU A 287 -0.34 11.33 -20.17
N ILE A 288 -0.12 10.33 -19.31
CA ILE A 288 1.14 9.59 -19.17
C ILE A 288 0.84 8.10 -19.31
N SER A 289 1.55 7.38 -20.17
CA SER A 289 1.32 5.94 -20.39
C SER A 289 1.47 5.14 -19.09
N GLU A 290 0.59 4.17 -18.84
CA GLU A 290 0.69 3.26 -17.69
C GLU A 290 1.99 2.44 -17.67
N SER A 291 2.62 2.22 -18.83
CA SER A 291 3.91 1.52 -18.93
C SER A 291 5.09 2.36 -18.43
N VAL A 292 4.85 3.63 -18.11
CA VAL A 292 5.87 4.64 -17.86
C VAL A 292 5.86 5.11 -16.39
N VAL A 293 4.73 4.95 -15.67
CA VAL A 293 4.58 5.40 -14.28
C VAL A 293 4.18 4.25 -13.36
N CYS A 294 5.05 3.88 -12.43
CA CYS A 294 4.75 2.98 -11.30
C CYS A 294 4.80 3.76 -9.98
N ALA A 295 4.08 3.31 -8.95
CA ALA A 295 4.05 3.92 -7.60
C ALA A 295 4.76 3.04 -6.55
#